data_AF-A0A7J8UET7-F1
#
_entry.id   AF-A0A7J8UET7-F1
#
_cell.length_a   1.000
_cell.length_b   1.000
_cell.length_c   1.000
_cell.angle_alpha   90.00
_cell.angle_beta   90.00
_cell.angle_gamma   90.00
#
_symmetry.space_group_name_H-M   'P 1'
#
loop_
_entity.id
_entity.type
_entity.pdbx_description
1 polymer ?
#
loop_
_entity_poly.entity_id
_entity_poly.type
_entity_poly.pdbx_seq_one_letter_code
_entity_poly.pdbx_strand_id
1 'polypeptide(L)'
;MELAKHFIRTNIEPEWMVLCLLLVFPPELRLIIQIDWGKLMSSVINELYRRVIYRNNTFTDLLTTSRSTPGELVMCQEKLVQEVVDTLLNNGICRQPMRDGHKLFSYVLEGKEGRFCETFLSKRVDYSGRSVIVVGPSLSLHHCGLPREIAIELFQNFVIRSLIRQHLAPNIGVAKSKIWEKGPIVWEILQEVMPRHLVLLNSAPTLHRLGIQVFQPTLVEGHAICLHPLVCKGFNAEFDGDPMAVHVPLPLEVQAEARLVMFSHMNLLPPAIRILFSYGLQICLLGSMS
;
A
#
# COMPACT_ATOMS: atom_id res chain seq x y z
N MET A 1 25.05 -32.93 -10.61
CA MET A 1 26.27 -32.61 -9.84
C MET A 1 26.34 -31.15 -9.35
N GLU A 2 25.52 -30.23 -9.88
CA GLU A 2 25.55 -28.82 -9.48
C GLU A 2 25.11 -28.58 -8.04
N LEU A 3 24.05 -29.23 -7.56
CA LEU A 3 23.57 -29.07 -6.19
C LEU A 3 24.64 -29.40 -5.14
N ALA A 4 25.37 -30.50 -5.33
CA ALA A 4 26.49 -30.88 -4.47
C ALA A 4 27.62 -29.83 -4.49
N LYS A 5 27.94 -29.26 -5.66
CA LYS A 5 28.91 -28.16 -5.77
C LYS A 5 28.42 -26.90 -5.03
N HIS A 6 27.12 -26.62 -5.02
CA HIS A 6 26.54 -25.51 -4.27
C HIS A 6 26.68 -25.72 -2.77
N PHE A 7 26.31 -26.89 -2.24
CA PHE A 7 26.48 -27.19 -0.80
C PHE A 7 27.93 -27.01 -0.33
N ILE A 8 28.89 -27.50 -1.12
CA ILE A 8 30.33 -27.35 -0.83
C ILE A 8 30.76 -25.87 -0.84
N ARG A 9 30.21 -25.07 -1.77
CA ARG A 9 30.54 -23.63 -1.87
C ARG A 9 29.93 -22.79 -0.75
N THR A 10 28.69 -23.10 -0.35
CA THR A 10 27.94 -22.32 0.64
C THR A 10 28.14 -22.82 2.07
N ASN A 11 28.86 -23.93 2.26
CA ASN A 11 29.05 -24.60 3.55
C ASN A 11 27.70 -24.90 4.25
N ILE A 12 26.71 -25.34 3.47
CA ILE A 12 25.39 -25.73 3.98
C ILE A 12 25.38 -27.25 4.09
N GLU A 13 24.99 -27.77 5.25
CA GLU A 13 24.89 -29.20 5.49
C GLU A 13 23.54 -29.74 4.97
N PRO A 14 23.52 -30.82 4.16
CA PRO A 14 22.29 -31.37 3.61
C PRO A 14 21.28 -31.85 4.67
N GLU A 15 21.75 -32.21 5.87
CA GLU A 15 20.91 -32.60 7.00
C GLU A 15 19.92 -31.51 7.42
N TRP A 16 20.22 -30.23 7.17
CA TRP A 16 19.32 -29.12 7.49
C TRP A 16 18.06 -29.10 6.61
N MET A 17 18.01 -29.90 5.53
CA MET A 17 16.80 -30.10 4.74
C MET A 17 15.78 -31.01 5.47
N VAL A 18 16.21 -31.75 6.48
CA VAL A 18 15.35 -32.60 7.32
C VAL A 18 15.00 -31.84 8.59
N LEU A 19 13.72 -31.46 8.73
CA LEU A 19 13.27 -30.63 9.84
C LEU A 19 13.00 -31.48 11.09
N CYS A 20 13.84 -31.34 12.12
CA CYS A 20 13.56 -31.88 13.46
C CYS A 20 12.72 -30.93 14.33
N LEU A 21 12.83 -29.62 14.07
CA LEU A 21 12.14 -28.57 14.80
C LEU A 21 11.39 -27.67 13.82
N LEU A 22 10.06 -27.60 13.98
CA LEU A 22 9.22 -26.75 13.16
C LEU A 22 9.00 -25.41 13.86
N LEU A 23 9.42 -24.32 13.21
CA LEU A 23 9.23 -22.96 13.73
C LEU A 23 7.77 -22.54 13.63
N VAL A 24 7.26 -21.92 14.68
CA VAL A 24 5.90 -21.37 14.74
C VAL A 24 5.96 -19.86 14.67
N PHE A 25 5.12 -19.25 13.82
CA PHE A 25 5.06 -17.80 13.71
C PHE A 25 4.63 -17.11 15.01
N PRO A 26 5.13 -15.89 15.26
CA PRO A 26 4.62 -15.03 16.32
C PRO A 26 3.09 -14.84 16.20
N PRO A 27 2.34 -14.82 17.31
CA PRO A 27 0.89 -14.64 17.32
C PRO A 27 0.37 -13.45 16.51
N GLU A 28 1.15 -12.37 16.43
CA GLU A 28 0.83 -11.13 15.70
C GLU A 28 0.69 -11.36 14.19
N LEU A 29 1.36 -12.38 13.65
CA LEU A 29 1.27 -12.76 12.24
C LEU A 29 0.15 -13.77 11.96
N ARG A 30 -0.45 -14.34 13.01
CA ARG A 30 -1.47 -15.40 12.95
C ARG A 30 -2.65 -15.07 13.87
N LEU A 31 -3.22 -13.89 13.66
CA LEU A 31 -4.27 -13.34 14.52
C LEU A 31 -5.51 -14.24 14.60
N ILE A 32 -6.14 -14.20 15.77
CA ILE A 32 -7.47 -14.74 16.04
C ILE A 32 -8.31 -13.54 16.45
N ILE A 33 -9.36 -13.27 15.69
CA ILE A 33 -10.22 -12.10 15.87
C ILE A 33 -11.57 -12.62 16.35
N GLN A 34 -12.05 -12.07 17.46
CA GLN A 34 -13.42 -12.27 17.89
C GLN A 34 -14.31 -11.30 17.11
N ILE A 35 -15.25 -11.85 16.34
CA ILE A 35 -16.30 -11.08 15.69
C ILE A 35 -17.47 -10.94 16.67
N ASP A 36 -18.28 -9.90 16.47
CA ASP A 36 -19.57 -9.72 17.13
C ASP A 36 -20.35 -11.05 17.17
N TRP A 37 -21.09 -11.28 18.26
CA TRP A 37 -21.82 -12.54 18.54
C TRP A 37 -20.97 -13.73 19.03
N GLY A 38 -19.71 -13.49 19.43
CA GLY A 38 -18.87 -14.52 20.07
C GLY A 38 -18.25 -15.53 19.10
N LYS A 39 -18.34 -15.28 17.79
CA LYS A 39 -17.71 -16.11 16.77
C LYS A 39 -16.23 -15.76 16.67
N LEU A 40 -15.35 -16.74 16.86
CA LEU A 40 -13.91 -16.58 16.61
C LEU A 40 -13.60 -16.84 15.13
N MET A 41 -12.92 -15.91 14.50
CA MET A 41 -12.25 -16.12 13.22
C MET A 41 -10.76 -16.30 13.46
N SER A 42 -10.23 -17.43 13.02
CA SER A 42 -8.80 -17.74 13.07
C SER A 42 -8.18 -17.68 11.69
N SER A 43 -6.92 -17.29 11.62
CA SER A 43 -6.13 -17.47 10.40
C SER A 43 -6.06 -18.95 9.99
N VAL A 44 -6.06 -19.21 8.68
CA VAL A 44 -5.90 -20.57 8.12
C VAL A 44 -4.63 -21.26 8.63
N ILE A 45 -3.55 -20.49 8.82
CA ILE A 45 -2.27 -20.97 9.36
C ILE A 45 -2.43 -21.58 10.76
N ASN A 46 -3.28 -21.01 11.61
CA ASN A 46 -3.53 -21.57 12.95
C ASN A 46 -4.17 -22.96 12.88
N GLU A 47 -5.06 -23.19 11.91
CA GLU A 47 -5.67 -24.50 11.70
C GLU A 47 -4.64 -25.54 11.23
N LEU A 48 -3.72 -25.14 10.34
CA LEU A 48 -2.64 -26.01 9.88
C LEU A 48 -1.67 -26.38 11.02
N TYR A 49 -1.26 -25.40 11.84
CA TYR A 49 -0.45 -25.69 13.04
C TYR A 49 -1.18 -26.62 14.01
N ARG A 50 -2.49 -26.42 14.23
CA ARG A 50 -3.29 -27.29 15.09
C ARG A 50 -3.26 -28.74 14.61
N ARG A 51 -3.35 -28.96 13.29
CA ARG A 51 -3.26 -30.31 12.69
C ARG A 51 -1.88 -30.94 12.88
N VAL A 52 -0.78 -30.18 12.68
CA VAL A 52 0.59 -30.67 12.90
C VAL A 52 0.77 -31.11 14.35
N ILE A 53 0.40 -30.24 15.29
CA ILE A 53 0.55 -30.51 16.74
C ILE A 53 -0.27 -31.75 17.12
N TYR A 54 -1.52 -31.83 16.66
CA TYR A 54 -2.40 -32.96 16.95
C TYR A 54 -1.80 -34.29 16.45
N ARG A 55 -1.31 -34.33 15.22
CA ARG A 55 -0.69 -35.55 14.65
C ARG A 55 0.62 -35.92 15.35
N ASN A 56 1.46 -34.94 15.66
CA ASN A 56 2.71 -35.17 16.38
C ASN A 56 2.49 -35.72 17.79
N ASN A 57 1.52 -35.16 18.52
CA ASN A 57 1.17 -35.65 19.86
C ASN A 57 0.59 -37.07 19.78
N THR A 58 -0.33 -37.32 18.84
CA THR A 58 -0.90 -38.66 18.63
C THR A 58 0.17 -39.71 18.33
N PHE A 59 1.17 -39.35 17.52
CA PHE A 59 2.30 -40.23 17.21
C PHE A 59 3.19 -40.47 18.44
N THR A 60 3.48 -39.42 19.21
CA THR A 60 4.26 -39.52 20.45
C THR A 60 3.57 -40.40 21.49
N ASP A 61 2.26 -40.26 21.65
CA ASP A 61 1.44 -41.06 22.56
C ASP A 61 1.44 -42.55 22.15
N LEU A 62 1.40 -42.83 20.85
CA LEU A 62 1.48 -44.18 20.31
C LEU A 62 2.84 -44.83 20.62
N LEU A 63 3.95 -44.12 20.42
CA LEU A 63 5.29 -44.61 20.71
C LEU A 63 5.52 -44.87 22.21
N THR A 64 4.94 -44.04 23.07
CA THR A 64 5.10 -44.16 24.53
C THR A 64 4.19 -45.24 25.14
N THR A 65 2.98 -45.41 24.61
CA THR A 65 1.98 -46.34 25.17
C THR A 65 2.20 -47.79 24.72
N SER A 66 2.76 -48.02 23.53
CA SER A 66 2.85 -49.37 22.97
C SER A 66 4.29 -49.89 22.87
N ARG A 67 4.71 -50.72 23.83
CA ARG A 67 6.03 -51.41 23.82
C ARG A 67 6.23 -52.37 22.62
N SER A 68 5.17 -52.70 21.89
CA SER A 68 5.17 -53.64 20.77
C SER A 68 4.29 -53.14 19.62
N THR A 69 4.45 -51.89 19.22
CA THR A 69 3.75 -51.39 18.03
C THR A 69 4.30 -52.07 16.77
N PRO A 70 3.44 -52.61 15.89
CA PRO A 70 3.85 -53.03 14.56
C PRO A 70 4.55 -51.90 13.79
N GLY A 71 5.70 -52.17 13.18
CA GLY A 71 6.45 -51.18 12.40
C GLY A 71 5.64 -50.55 11.26
N GLU A 72 4.70 -51.31 10.67
CA GLU A 72 3.79 -50.81 9.65
C GLU A 72 2.92 -49.65 10.15
N LEU A 73 2.44 -49.72 11.40
CA LEU A 73 1.62 -48.67 11.99
C LEU A 73 2.45 -47.42 12.29
N VAL A 74 3.71 -47.59 12.71
CA VAL A 74 4.65 -46.48 12.92
C VAL A 74 4.89 -45.75 11.60
N MET A 75 5.22 -46.48 10.53
CA MET A 75 5.42 -45.87 9.20
C MET A 75 4.16 -45.18 8.67
N CYS A 76 2.97 -45.72 8.95
CA CYS A 76 1.71 -45.07 8.59
C CYS A 76 1.54 -43.72 9.31
N GLN A 77 1.84 -43.65 10.60
CA GLN A 77 1.72 -42.39 11.36
C GLN A 77 2.80 -41.38 10.96
N GLU A 78 4.04 -41.81 10.73
CA GLU A 78 5.12 -40.96 10.23
C GLU A 78 4.72 -40.30 8.90
N LYS A 79 4.14 -41.08 7.98
CA LYS A 79 3.62 -40.55 6.72
C LYS A 79 2.55 -39.49 6.92
N LEU A 80 1.61 -39.71 7.86
CA LEU A 80 0.57 -38.73 8.16
C LEU A 80 1.12 -37.43 8.76
N VAL A 81 2.15 -37.52 9.62
CA VAL A 81 2.85 -36.33 10.14
C VAL A 81 3.52 -35.58 9.00
N GLN A 82 4.24 -36.30 8.13
CA GLN A 82 4.89 -35.71 6.96
C GLN A 82 3.89 -35.03 6.02
N GLU A 83 2.75 -35.67 5.73
CA GLU A 83 1.71 -35.09 4.87
C GLU A 83 1.14 -33.77 5.42
N VAL A 84 0.99 -33.65 6.75
CA VAL A 84 0.48 -32.41 7.36
C VAL A 84 1.57 -31.33 7.41
N VAL A 85 2.84 -31.68 7.61
CA VAL A 85 3.97 -30.74 7.51
C VAL A 85 4.14 -30.26 6.07
N ASP A 86 4.03 -31.15 5.09
CA ASP A 86 4.05 -30.81 3.66
C ASP A 86 2.89 -29.86 3.33
N THR A 87 1.67 -30.15 3.83
CA THR A 87 0.51 -29.26 3.67
C THR A 87 0.73 -27.88 4.30
N LEU A 88 1.43 -27.80 5.43
CA LEU A 88 1.76 -26.53 6.07
C LEU A 88 2.73 -25.71 5.21
N LEU A 89 3.80 -26.33 4.71
CA LEU A 89 4.88 -25.67 3.98
C LEU A 89 4.52 -25.41 2.52
N ASN A 90 4.01 -26.42 1.81
CA ASN A 90 3.67 -26.35 0.40
C ASN A 90 2.65 -27.42 -0.07
N ASN A 91 1.41 -27.02 -0.36
CA ASN A 91 0.29 -27.88 -0.75
C ASN A 91 0.45 -28.49 -2.14
N GLY A 92 1.36 -27.97 -2.96
CA GLY A 92 1.48 -28.34 -4.38
C GLY A 92 2.31 -29.60 -4.65
N ILE A 93 3.03 -30.14 -3.65
CA ILE A 93 3.99 -31.23 -3.88
C ILE A 93 3.33 -32.61 -3.72
N CYS A 94 2.22 -32.71 -2.99
CA CYS A 94 1.50 -33.98 -2.82
C CYS A 94 0.34 -34.12 -3.83
N ARG A 95 0.18 -35.34 -4.38
CA ARG A 95 -0.59 -35.67 -5.61
C ARG A 95 -2.09 -35.33 -5.63
N GLN A 96 -2.66 -34.80 -4.55
CA GLN A 96 -4.01 -34.27 -4.51
C GLN A 96 -4.03 -32.98 -3.68
N PRO A 97 -4.22 -31.80 -4.29
CA PRO A 97 -4.48 -30.59 -3.52
C PRO A 97 -5.77 -30.81 -2.73
N MET A 98 -5.73 -30.56 -1.42
CA MET A 98 -6.95 -30.55 -0.60
C MET A 98 -7.98 -29.60 -1.25
N ARG A 99 -9.22 -30.06 -1.37
CA ARG A 99 -10.32 -29.36 -2.07
C ARG A 99 -10.66 -27.97 -1.53
N ASP A 100 -10.20 -27.64 -0.32
CA ASP A 100 -10.39 -26.32 0.27
C ASP A 100 -9.15 -25.47 0.05
N GLY A 101 -9.32 -24.36 -0.69
CA GLY A 101 -8.32 -23.36 -1.05
C GLY A 101 -7.77 -22.57 0.15
N HIS A 102 -7.17 -23.28 1.09
CA HIS A 102 -6.49 -22.72 2.25
C HIS A 102 -5.19 -22.04 1.81
N LYS A 103 -4.98 -20.78 2.20
CA LYS A 103 -3.78 -19.97 1.88
C LYS A 103 -2.58 -20.41 2.75
N LEU A 104 -1.45 -20.73 2.11
CA LEU A 104 -0.23 -21.32 2.69
C LEU A 104 0.89 -20.30 2.95
N PHE A 105 1.97 -20.74 3.62
CA PHE A 105 3.23 -20.00 3.74
C PHE A 105 3.78 -19.48 2.40
N SER A 106 3.83 -20.34 1.38
CA SER A 106 4.28 -19.95 0.04
C SER A 106 3.36 -18.88 -0.56
N TYR A 107 2.03 -19.03 -0.41
CA TYR A 107 1.05 -18.04 -0.87
C TYR A 107 1.07 -16.73 -0.08
N VAL A 108 1.46 -16.76 1.21
CA VAL A 108 1.67 -15.55 2.00
C VAL A 108 2.83 -14.72 1.45
N LEU A 109 3.81 -15.34 0.80
CA LEU A 109 4.97 -14.64 0.25
C LEU A 109 4.80 -14.34 -1.25
N GLU A 110 4.31 -15.29 -2.03
CA GLU A 110 4.28 -15.24 -3.48
C GLU A 110 2.95 -14.73 -4.04
N GLY A 111 3.00 -14.16 -5.25
CA GLY A 111 1.83 -13.67 -5.97
C GLY A 111 1.53 -12.17 -5.75
N LYS A 112 0.50 -11.67 -6.45
CA LYS A 112 0.08 -10.27 -6.39
C LYS A 112 -0.52 -9.89 -5.03
N GLU A 113 -1.23 -10.82 -4.39
CA GLU A 113 -1.75 -10.68 -3.02
C GLU A 113 -0.73 -11.15 -1.96
N GLY A 114 0.47 -11.54 -2.37
CA GLY A 114 1.54 -11.94 -1.46
C GLY A 114 2.10 -10.73 -0.71
N ARG A 115 2.65 -10.95 0.47
CA ARG A 115 3.23 -9.89 1.32
C ARG A 115 4.33 -9.09 0.63
N PHE A 116 5.09 -9.68 -0.29
CA PHE A 116 6.09 -8.94 -1.06
C PHE A 116 5.46 -7.84 -1.93
N CYS A 117 4.39 -8.14 -2.66
CA CYS A 117 3.73 -7.16 -3.52
C CYS A 117 2.88 -6.17 -2.71
N GLU A 118 2.05 -6.66 -1.79
CA GLU A 118 1.08 -5.81 -1.07
C GLU A 118 1.66 -5.05 0.12
N THR A 119 2.76 -5.51 0.70
CA THR A 119 3.33 -4.90 1.92
C THR A 119 4.70 -4.27 1.66
N PHE A 120 5.55 -4.84 0.80
CA PHE A 120 6.89 -4.27 0.57
C PHE A 120 6.92 -3.29 -0.61
N LEU A 121 6.33 -3.66 -1.75
CA LEU A 121 6.35 -2.82 -2.96
C LEU A 121 5.27 -1.74 -2.97
N SER A 122 4.11 -2.04 -2.38
CA SER A 122 3.00 -1.10 -2.24
C SER A 122 2.62 -0.99 -0.77
N LYS A 123 2.25 0.20 -0.32
CA LYS A 123 1.67 0.43 1.00
C LYS A 123 0.62 1.52 0.91
N ARG A 124 -0.37 1.43 1.80
CA ARG A 124 -1.24 2.59 2.07
C ARG A 124 -0.41 3.63 2.81
N VAL A 125 -0.59 4.89 2.43
CA VAL A 125 0.19 6.02 2.95
C VAL A 125 -0.74 7.04 3.58
N ASP A 126 -0.32 7.60 4.70
CA ASP A 126 -0.99 8.73 5.34
C ASP A 126 -0.79 10.02 4.52
N TYR A 127 -1.51 11.08 4.87
CA TYR A 127 -1.48 12.37 4.15
C TYR A 127 -1.77 12.21 2.64
N SER A 128 -2.74 11.34 2.34
CA SER A 128 -3.21 11.10 0.99
C SER A 128 -4.73 11.23 0.89
N GLY A 129 -5.20 11.62 -0.29
CA GLY A 129 -6.61 11.78 -0.61
C GLY A 129 -6.88 11.37 -2.05
N ARG A 130 -8.15 11.21 -2.41
CA ARG A 130 -8.57 10.89 -3.79
C ARG A 130 -9.87 11.59 -4.11
N SER A 131 -9.97 12.18 -5.30
CA SER A 131 -11.23 12.72 -5.82
C SER A 131 -11.25 12.73 -7.34
N VAL A 132 -12.43 12.93 -7.90
CA VAL A 132 -12.65 13.13 -9.34
C VAL A 132 -11.99 14.43 -9.79
N ILE A 133 -11.45 14.44 -11.01
CA ILE A 133 -10.85 15.64 -11.60
C ILE A 133 -11.84 16.42 -12.47
N VAL A 134 -11.65 17.75 -12.51
CA VAL A 134 -12.36 18.67 -13.40
C VAL A 134 -11.39 19.63 -14.07
N VAL A 135 -11.75 20.16 -15.24
CA VAL A 135 -10.93 21.13 -15.98
C VAL A 135 -10.83 22.44 -15.19
N GLY A 136 -9.59 22.88 -14.92
CA GLY A 136 -9.29 24.20 -14.33
C GLY A 136 -8.51 25.07 -15.33
N PRO A 137 -9.19 25.77 -16.27
CA PRO A 137 -8.51 26.48 -17.35
C PRO A 137 -7.90 27.81 -16.87
N SER A 138 -8.36 28.34 -15.74
CA SER A 138 -7.83 29.55 -15.11
C SER A 138 -6.60 29.31 -14.23
N LEU A 139 -6.25 28.03 -13.98
CA LEU A 139 -5.08 27.68 -13.20
C LEU A 139 -3.80 27.96 -13.99
N SER A 140 -2.70 28.22 -13.29
CA SER A 140 -1.38 28.18 -13.92
C SER A 140 -0.94 26.72 -14.09
N LEU A 141 -0.01 26.45 -15.00
CA LEU A 141 0.46 25.09 -15.29
C LEU A 141 1.03 24.34 -14.06
N HIS A 142 1.56 25.09 -13.10
CA HIS A 142 2.08 24.58 -11.84
C HIS A 142 1.09 24.57 -10.68
N HIS A 143 -0.14 25.05 -10.89
CA HIS A 143 -1.17 25.07 -9.87
C HIS A 143 -2.14 23.90 -10.05
N CYS A 144 -2.69 23.42 -8.93
CA CYS A 144 -3.85 22.54 -8.92
C CYS A 144 -4.90 23.06 -7.94
N GLY A 145 -6.18 22.84 -8.23
CA GLY A 145 -7.26 23.14 -7.29
C GLY A 145 -7.51 21.97 -6.36
N LEU A 146 -7.45 22.19 -5.05
CA LEU A 146 -7.87 21.20 -4.05
C LEU A 146 -9.19 21.63 -3.39
N PRO A 147 -10.17 20.72 -3.30
CA PRO A 147 -11.44 21.00 -2.63
C PRO A 147 -11.22 21.13 -1.13
N ARG A 148 -12.03 21.99 -0.50
CA ARG A 148 -11.93 22.34 0.93
C ARG A 148 -11.87 21.14 1.86
N GLU A 149 -12.70 20.13 1.61
CA GLU A 149 -12.81 18.93 2.44
C GLU A 149 -11.55 18.08 2.42
N ILE A 150 -10.90 17.95 1.26
CA ILE A 150 -9.65 17.20 1.14
C ILE A 150 -8.50 18.03 1.69
N ALA A 151 -8.48 19.32 1.41
CA ALA A 151 -7.43 20.21 1.88
C ALA A 151 -7.38 20.29 3.42
N ILE A 152 -8.52 20.37 4.10
CA ILE A 152 -8.52 20.46 5.57
C ILE A 152 -8.00 19.19 6.25
N GLU A 153 -8.31 18.01 5.70
CA GLU A 153 -7.82 16.72 6.22
C GLU A 153 -6.32 16.56 5.94
N LEU A 154 -5.89 16.80 4.69
CA LEU A 154 -4.48 16.67 4.30
C LEU A 154 -3.56 17.63 5.05
N PHE A 155 -4.03 18.85 5.30
CA PHE A 155 -3.22 19.89 5.94
C PHE A 155 -3.53 20.09 7.43
N GLN A 156 -4.31 19.20 8.05
CA GLN A 156 -4.80 19.36 9.42
C GLN A 156 -3.69 19.71 10.42
N ASN A 157 -2.57 19.00 10.38
CA ASN A 157 -1.44 19.22 11.30
C ASN A 157 -0.76 20.57 11.08
N PHE A 158 -0.68 21.06 9.84
CA PHE A 158 -0.13 22.38 9.54
C PHE A 158 -1.05 23.50 10.03
N VAL A 159 -2.37 23.32 9.88
CA VAL A 159 -3.39 24.24 10.39
C VAL A 159 -3.35 24.30 11.92
N ILE A 160 -3.28 23.15 12.61
CA ILE A 160 -3.14 23.08 14.07
C ILE A 160 -1.89 23.86 14.53
N ARG A 161 -0.75 23.63 13.86
CA ARG A 161 0.50 24.33 14.19
C ARG A 161 0.37 25.84 14.00
N SER A 162 -0.30 26.29 12.94
CA SER A 162 -0.48 27.73 12.69
C SER A 162 -1.44 28.36 13.70
N LEU A 163 -2.55 27.69 14.04
CA LEU A 163 -3.51 28.14 15.06
C LEU A 163 -2.84 28.37 16.42
N ILE A 164 -1.97 27.45 16.85
CA ILE A 164 -1.24 27.58 18.11
C ILE A 164 -0.20 28.71 18.03
N ARG A 165 0.55 28.78 16.92
CA ARG A 165 1.59 29.82 16.71
C ARG A 165 1.02 31.24 16.67
N GLN A 166 -0.20 31.41 16.15
CA GLN A 166 -0.90 32.69 16.09
C GLN A 166 -1.71 32.98 17.37
N HIS A 167 -1.59 32.16 18.42
CA HIS A 167 -2.35 32.27 19.67
C HIS A 167 -3.87 32.20 19.51
N LEU A 168 -4.36 31.61 18.42
CA LEU A 168 -5.80 31.42 18.14
C LEU A 168 -6.37 30.17 18.81
N ALA A 169 -5.50 29.24 19.21
CA ALA A 169 -5.83 28.08 20.04
C ALA A 169 -4.74 27.86 21.09
N PRO A 170 -5.10 27.63 22.37
CA PRO A 170 -4.12 27.43 23.44
C PRO A 170 -3.45 26.05 23.42
N ASN A 171 -4.12 25.03 22.86
CA ASN A 171 -3.62 23.65 22.81
C ASN A 171 -4.14 22.90 21.57
N ILE A 172 -3.58 21.71 21.34
CA ILE A 172 -3.92 20.85 20.19
C ILE A 172 -5.40 20.41 20.23
N GLY A 173 -5.94 20.13 21.41
CA GLY A 173 -7.33 19.68 21.56
C GLY A 173 -8.34 20.76 21.11
N VAL A 174 -8.15 21.99 21.56
CA VAL A 174 -8.99 23.14 21.15
C VAL A 174 -8.79 23.45 19.68
N ALA A 175 -7.55 23.35 19.16
CA ALA A 175 -7.30 23.52 17.72
C ALA A 175 -8.06 22.47 16.88
N LYS A 176 -8.08 21.21 17.31
CA LYS A 176 -8.86 20.14 16.66
C LYS A 176 -10.36 20.41 16.72
N SER A 177 -10.88 20.87 17.87
CA SER A 177 -12.30 21.26 18.00
C SER A 177 -12.67 22.37 17.01
N LYS A 178 -11.84 23.42 16.92
CA LYS A 178 -12.07 24.52 15.97
C LYS A 178 -12.07 24.07 14.51
N ILE A 179 -11.20 23.12 14.16
CA ILE A 179 -11.17 22.51 12.82
C ILE A 179 -12.45 21.70 12.56
N TRP A 180 -12.91 20.94 13.55
CA TRP A 180 -14.14 20.16 13.47
C TRP A 180 -15.39 21.04 13.29
N GLU A 181 -15.43 22.18 13.98
CA GLU A 181 -16.49 23.20 13.87
C GLU A 181 -16.47 23.95 12.52
N LYS A 182 -15.42 23.77 11.69
CA LYS A 182 -15.24 24.41 10.37
C LYS A 182 -15.39 25.94 10.41
N GLY A 183 -14.92 26.58 11.49
CA GLY A 183 -15.01 28.02 11.66
C GLY A 183 -14.29 28.81 10.55
N PRO A 184 -14.73 30.05 10.23
CA PRO A 184 -14.21 30.83 9.10
C PRO A 184 -12.69 31.05 9.16
N ILE A 185 -12.15 31.23 10.37
CA ILE A 185 -10.72 31.43 10.63
C ILE A 185 -9.86 30.23 10.20
N VAL A 186 -10.42 29.02 10.18
CA VAL A 186 -9.71 27.81 9.75
C VAL A 186 -9.42 27.88 8.25
N TRP A 187 -10.36 28.41 7.46
CA TRP A 187 -10.20 28.56 6.02
C TRP A 187 -9.18 29.63 5.65
N GLU A 188 -9.14 30.73 6.40
CA GLU A 188 -8.12 31.78 6.23
C GLU A 188 -6.71 31.23 6.50
N ILE A 189 -6.55 30.49 7.60
CA ILE A 189 -5.28 29.85 7.93
C ILE A 189 -4.89 28.79 6.89
N LEU A 190 -5.86 28.00 6.42
CA LEU A 190 -5.62 27.01 5.38
C LEU A 190 -5.11 27.68 4.09
N GLN A 191 -5.71 28.80 3.69
CA GLN A 191 -5.26 29.60 2.55
C GLN A 191 -3.85 30.19 2.75
N GLU A 192 -3.44 30.52 3.98
CA GLU A 192 -2.06 30.98 4.28
C GLU A 192 -1.03 29.83 4.21
N VAL A 193 -1.41 28.66 4.73
CA VAL A 193 -0.50 27.52 4.92
C VAL A 193 -0.29 26.72 3.63
N MET A 194 -1.36 26.53 2.87
CA MET A 194 -1.38 25.62 1.73
C MET A 194 -0.42 26.03 0.59
N PRO A 195 -0.31 27.31 0.18
CA PRO A 195 0.62 27.72 -0.87
C PRO A 195 2.11 27.51 -0.54
N ARG A 196 2.46 27.34 0.74
CA ARG A 196 3.85 27.11 1.18
C ARG A 196 4.32 25.68 0.94
N HIS A 197 3.37 24.76 0.76
CA HIS A 197 3.61 23.33 0.62
C HIS A 197 3.20 22.88 -0.77
N LEU A 198 3.84 21.84 -1.27
CA LEU A 198 3.50 21.25 -2.57
C LEU A 198 2.67 20.00 -2.38
N VAL A 199 2.00 19.57 -3.44
CA VAL A 199 1.26 18.31 -3.46
C VAL A 199 1.64 17.52 -4.69
N LEU A 200 1.68 16.19 -4.54
CA LEU A 200 1.83 15.26 -5.66
C LEU A 200 0.45 14.81 -6.12
N LEU A 201 0.21 14.89 -7.41
CA LEU A 201 -0.96 14.30 -8.05
C LEU A 201 -0.55 13.04 -8.80
N ASN A 202 -1.35 11.98 -8.69
CA ASN A 202 -1.12 10.70 -9.36
C ASN A 202 -2.40 10.17 -10.00
N SER A 203 -2.33 9.80 -11.28
CA SER A 203 -3.38 9.06 -11.97
C SER A 203 -2.97 7.60 -12.14
N ALA A 204 -3.87 6.68 -11.76
CA ALA A 204 -3.65 5.25 -11.91
C ALA A 204 -4.37 4.74 -13.18
N PRO A 205 -3.72 3.89 -14.01
CA PRO A 205 -2.41 3.28 -13.83
C PRO A 205 -1.24 4.22 -14.18
N THR A 206 -0.21 4.23 -13.34
CA THR A 206 1.01 5.04 -13.57
C THR A 206 1.93 4.34 -14.56
N LEU A 207 1.83 4.67 -15.85
CA LEU A 207 2.61 4.02 -16.93
C LEU A 207 4.04 4.55 -17.05
N HIS A 208 4.27 5.79 -16.65
CA HIS A 208 5.55 6.48 -16.79
C HIS A 208 5.65 7.59 -15.74
N ARG A 209 6.84 8.18 -15.62
CA ARG A 209 7.14 9.17 -14.56
C ARG A 209 6.21 10.39 -14.56
N LEU A 210 5.68 10.82 -15.71
CA LEU A 210 4.75 11.97 -15.77
C LEU A 210 3.34 11.65 -15.23
N GLY A 211 3.05 10.37 -14.95
CA GLY A 211 1.85 9.97 -14.24
C GLY A 211 1.84 10.38 -12.76
N ILE A 212 2.96 10.90 -12.24
CA ILE A 212 3.07 11.58 -10.95
C ILE A 212 3.75 12.93 -11.16
N GLN A 213 3.09 14.02 -10.79
CA GLN A 213 3.70 15.37 -10.87
C GLN A 213 3.37 16.20 -9.64
N VAL A 214 4.20 17.21 -9.41
CA VAL A 214 4.09 18.12 -8.28
C VAL A 214 3.45 19.43 -8.71
N PHE A 215 2.51 19.89 -7.90
CA PHE A 215 1.78 21.14 -8.08
C PHE A 215 1.78 21.95 -6.79
N GLN A 216 1.62 23.26 -6.95
CA GLN A 216 1.27 24.16 -5.87
C GLN A 216 -0.27 24.17 -5.70
N PRO A 217 -0.79 23.79 -4.54
CA PRO A 217 -2.22 23.72 -4.31
C PRO A 217 -2.86 25.09 -4.15
N THR A 218 -4.06 25.25 -4.69
CA THR A 218 -4.95 26.40 -4.56
C THR A 218 -6.31 25.93 -4.06
N LEU A 219 -6.98 26.71 -3.21
CA LEU A 219 -8.25 26.29 -2.60
C LEU A 219 -9.37 26.54 -3.60
N VAL A 220 -10.18 25.52 -3.89
CA VAL A 220 -11.34 25.64 -4.77
C VAL A 220 -12.63 25.25 -4.07
N GLU A 221 -13.74 25.81 -4.56
CA GLU A 221 -15.08 25.39 -4.16
C GLU A 221 -15.46 24.07 -4.81
N GLY A 222 -16.32 23.30 -4.14
CA GLY A 222 -16.78 21.98 -4.59
C GLY A 222 -15.96 20.82 -4.03
N HIS A 223 -16.11 19.64 -4.66
CA HIS A 223 -15.54 18.37 -4.19
C HIS A 223 -14.51 17.77 -5.14
N ALA A 224 -14.29 18.37 -6.31
CA ALA A 224 -13.41 17.86 -7.35
C ALA A 224 -12.03 18.55 -7.32
N ILE A 225 -11.02 17.83 -7.78
CA ILE A 225 -9.66 18.37 -7.98
C ILE A 225 -9.62 19.09 -9.33
N CYS A 226 -9.25 20.37 -9.34
CA CYS A 226 -9.12 21.10 -10.60
C CYS A 226 -7.72 20.89 -11.17
N LEU A 227 -7.65 20.41 -12.42
CA LEU A 227 -6.41 20.12 -13.11
C LEU A 227 -6.25 21.01 -14.35
N HIS A 228 -5.02 21.47 -14.60
CA HIS A 228 -4.71 22.25 -15.79
C HIS A 228 -4.81 21.36 -17.06
N PRO A 229 -5.50 21.78 -18.14
CA PRO A 229 -5.73 20.93 -19.30
C PRO A 229 -4.44 20.45 -20.00
N LEU A 230 -3.37 21.25 -19.97
CA LEU A 230 -2.09 20.88 -20.60
C LEU A 230 -1.37 19.71 -19.92
N VAL A 231 -1.63 19.42 -18.64
CA VAL A 231 -0.95 18.31 -17.95
C VAL A 231 -1.70 16.98 -18.10
N CYS A 232 -2.98 17.01 -18.53
CA CYS A 232 -3.83 15.83 -18.69
C CYS A 232 -3.19 14.75 -19.58
N LYS A 233 -2.49 15.17 -20.64
CA LYS A 233 -1.80 14.23 -21.55
C LYS A 233 -0.66 13.47 -20.86
N GLY A 234 0.06 14.10 -19.91
CA GLY A 234 1.09 13.44 -19.12
C GLY A 234 0.53 12.42 -18.13
N PHE A 235 -0.69 12.65 -17.65
CA PHE A 235 -1.42 11.73 -16.79
C PHE A 235 -2.25 10.69 -17.53
N ASN A 236 -2.41 10.85 -18.86
CA ASN A 236 -3.42 10.14 -19.65
C ASN A 236 -4.82 10.22 -19.00
N ALA A 237 -5.20 11.43 -18.57
CA ALA A 237 -6.42 11.66 -17.81
C ALA A 237 -7.51 12.33 -18.66
N GLU A 238 -8.74 11.85 -18.50
CA GLU A 238 -9.96 12.37 -19.13
C GLU A 238 -10.91 12.95 -18.07
N PHE A 239 -11.87 13.77 -18.47
CA PHE A 239 -12.79 14.47 -17.55
C PHE A 239 -14.19 13.85 -17.53
N ASP A 240 -14.27 12.54 -17.69
CA ASP A 240 -15.50 11.73 -17.71
C ASP A 240 -15.78 11.02 -16.37
N GLY A 241 -14.95 11.29 -15.35
CA GLY A 241 -15.06 10.69 -14.02
C GLY A 241 -13.74 10.21 -13.44
N ASP A 242 -12.61 10.42 -14.13
CA ASP A 242 -11.31 9.95 -13.68
C ASP A 242 -10.96 10.47 -12.27
N PRO A 243 -10.61 9.56 -11.34
CA PRO A 243 -10.18 9.93 -10.01
C PRO A 243 -8.65 10.05 -9.93
N MET A 244 -8.18 11.08 -9.26
CA MET A 244 -6.75 11.33 -9.03
C MET A 244 -6.43 11.28 -7.55
N ALA A 245 -5.30 10.66 -7.21
CA ALA A 245 -4.76 10.64 -5.86
C ALA A 245 -3.91 11.89 -5.60
N VAL A 246 -3.96 12.39 -4.38
CA VAL A 246 -3.20 13.54 -3.87
C VAL A 246 -2.33 13.06 -2.72
N HIS A 247 -1.07 13.48 -2.67
CA HIS A 247 -0.17 13.20 -1.56
C HIS A 247 0.58 14.47 -1.11
N VAL A 248 0.81 14.62 0.19
CA VAL A 248 1.58 15.75 0.74
C VAL A 248 2.98 15.28 1.14
N PRO A 249 4.07 15.77 0.52
CA PRO A 249 5.43 15.49 0.94
C PRO A 249 5.75 16.25 2.22
N LEU A 250 6.09 15.53 3.30
CA LEU A 250 6.37 16.15 4.61
C LEU A 250 7.84 16.50 4.83
N PRO A 251 8.82 15.58 4.62
CA PRO A 251 10.23 15.88 4.92
C PRO A 251 10.77 16.97 3.99
N LEU A 252 11.67 17.80 4.51
CA LEU A 252 12.24 18.92 3.74
C LEU A 252 13.03 18.43 2.52
N GLU A 253 13.70 17.29 2.65
CA GLU A 253 14.47 16.63 1.60
C GLU A 253 13.54 16.22 0.45
N VAL A 254 12.40 15.62 0.78
CA VAL A 254 11.39 15.20 -0.20
C VAL A 254 10.72 16.41 -0.85
N GLN A 255 10.46 17.48 -0.09
CA GLN A 255 9.94 18.72 -0.66
C GLN A 255 10.95 19.37 -1.64
N ALA A 256 12.23 19.34 -1.32
CA ALA A 256 13.28 19.85 -2.19
C ALA A 256 13.41 19.00 -3.48
N GLU A 257 13.41 17.68 -3.35
CA GLU A 257 13.40 16.77 -4.50
C GLU A 257 12.17 16.98 -5.38
N ALA A 258 10.98 17.04 -4.77
CA ALA A 258 9.72 17.31 -5.45
C ALA A 258 9.78 18.62 -6.27
N ARG A 259 10.39 19.68 -5.71
CA ARG A 259 10.61 20.98 -6.39
C ARG A 259 11.55 20.89 -7.58
N LEU A 260 12.65 20.16 -7.44
CA LEU A 260 13.70 20.11 -8.45
C LEU A 260 13.37 19.13 -9.59
N VAL A 261 12.76 18.00 -9.24
CA VAL A 261 12.71 16.81 -10.10
C VAL A 261 11.29 16.58 -10.65
N MET A 262 10.25 16.88 -9.87
CA MET A 262 8.87 16.43 -10.18
C MET A 262 7.90 17.57 -10.48
N PHE A 263 8.36 18.82 -10.46
CA PHE A 263 7.50 19.98 -10.68
C PHE A 263 6.95 20.04 -12.11
N SER A 264 5.65 20.31 -12.27
CA SER A 264 4.96 20.14 -13.55
C SER A 264 5.50 21.01 -14.68
N HIS A 265 5.92 22.25 -14.41
CA HIS A 265 6.47 23.14 -15.44
C HIS A 265 7.84 22.72 -15.97
N MET A 266 8.59 21.92 -15.21
CA MET A 266 9.88 21.37 -15.65
C MET A 266 9.74 20.06 -16.44
N ASN A 267 8.58 19.41 -16.35
CA ASN A 267 8.32 18.07 -16.88
C ASN A 267 7.32 18.09 -18.04
N LEU A 268 7.48 19.05 -18.96
CA LEU A 268 6.66 19.19 -20.17
C LEU A 268 7.16 18.35 -21.36
N LEU A 269 8.28 17.63 -21.19
CA LEU A 269 8.87 16.79 -22.23
C LEU A 269 8.68 15.30 -21.88
N PRO A 270 8.31 14.45 -22.85
CA PRO A 270 8.31 13.01 -22.66
C PRO A 270 9.72 12.51 -22.31
N PRO A 271 9.85 11.58 -21.34
CA PRO A 271 11.14 10.98 -21.01
C PRO A 271 11.73 10.15 -22.16
N ALA A 272 10.90 9.67 -23.09
CA ALA A 272 11.32 8.83 -24.21
C ALA A 272 11.66 9.61 -25.50
N ILE A 273 11.17 10.85 -25.66
CA ILE A 273 11.28 11.60 -26.92
C ILE A 273 11.37 13.11 -26.61
N ARG A 274 12.37 13.81 -27.16
CA ARG A 274 12.53 15.28 -27.11
C ARG A 274 11.52 16.02 -28.02
N ILE A 275 10.23 15.71 -27.91
CA ILE A 275 9.16 16.46 -28.59
C ILE A 275 8.25 17.07 -27.52
N LEU A 276 8.04 18.38 -27.60
CA LEU A 276 7.26 19.18 -26.64
C LEU A 276 5.82 18.66 -26.50
N PHE A 277 5.37 18.32 -25.28
CA PHE A 277 3.95 17.96 -25.06
C PHE A 277 3.00 19.17 -25.13
N SER A 278 3.52 20.40 -25.28
CA SER A 278 2.71 21.62 -25.25
C SER A 278 2.03 21.99 -26.58
N TYR A 279 1.89 21.08 -27.54
CA TYR A 279 1.02 21.36 -28.69
C TYR A 279 -0.41 21.42 -28.19
N GLY A 280 -1.01 22.61 -28.29
CA GLY A 280 -2.29 22.97 -27.70
C GLY A 280 -3.34 21.88 -27.85
N LEU A 281 -4.04 21.58 -26.75
CA LEU A 281 -5.24 20.76 -26.85
C LEU A 281 -6.21 21.39 -27.85
N GLN A 282 -7.03 20.54 -28.47
CA GLN A 282 -8.03 20.83 -29.50
C GLN A 282 -8.80 22.15 -29.29
N ILE A 283 -9.09 22.53 -28.04
CA ILE A 283 -9.78 23.76 -27.65
C ILE A 283 -8.91 25.03 -27.86
N CYS A 284 -7.63 24.99 -27.51
CA CYS A 284 -6.71 26.12 -27.71
C CYS A 284 -6.39 26.34 -29.19
N LEU A 285 -6.29 25.26 -29.98
CA LEU A 285 -6.04 25.36 -31.43
C LEU A 285 -7.25 25.92 -32.19
N LEU A 286 -8.47 25.55 -31.79
CA LEU A 286 -9.71 26.07 -32.39
C LEU A 286 -9.88 27.58 -32.16
N GLY A 287 -9.48 28.10 -31.00
CA GLY A 287 -9.53 29.54 -30.71
C GLY A 287 -8.39 30.38 -31.32
N SER A 288 -7.27 29.75 -31.72
CA SER A 288 -6.18 30.45 -32.44
C SER A 288 -6.36 30.47 -33.96
N MET A 289 -7.37 29.78 -34.49
CA MET A 289 -7.68 29.73 -35.92
C MET A 289 -8.93 30.57 -36.29
N SER A 290 -9.38 31.44 -35.38
CA SER A 290 -10.49 32.39 -35.57
C SER A 290 -10.03 33.83 -35.46
#